data_AF-A0A235BUL2-F1
#
_entry.id   AF-A0A235BUL2-F1
#
_cell.length_a   1.000
_cell.length_b   1.000
_cell.length_c   1.000
_cell.angle_alpha   90.00
_cell.angle_beta   90.00
_cell.angle_gamma   90.00
#
_symmetry.space_group_name_H-M   'P 1'
#
loop_
_entity.id
_entity.type
_entity.pdbx_description
1 polymer ?
#
loop_
_entity_poly.entity_id
_entity_poly.type
_entity_poly.pdbx_seq_one_letter_code
_entity_poly.pdbx_strand_id
1 'polypeptide(L)'
;MKSLNEIRRIKAEVEAELLKLPGVTGVDVGYKYVKGKKTNVLAIRVLVKEKKDVPEEEAVPREIRGVPTDVIERRFVLHSGQTDARGDNSTSA
;
A
#
# COMPACT_ATOMS: atom_id res chain seq x y z
N MET A 1 8.80 2.92 19.58
CA MET A 1 7.97 2.57 18.41
C MET A 1 7.38 3.85 17.87
N LYS A 2 7.48 4.09 16.55
CA LYS A 2 7.05 5.37 15.94
C LYS A 2 5.53 5.53 15.96
N SER A 3 5.06 6.76 16.03
CA SER A 3 3.62 7.05 15.99
C SER A 3 3.04 6.79 14.59
N LEU A 4 1.74 6.53 14.48
CA LEU A 4 1.08 6.35 13.18
C LEU A 4 1.28 7.55 12.24
N ASN A 5 1.23 8.77 12.77
CA ASN A 5 1.43 9.98 11.98
C ASN A 5 2.88 10.12 11.50
N GLU A 6 3.85 9.74 12.34
CA GLU A 6 5.25 9.72 11.93
C GLU A 6 5.50 8.68 10.84
N ILE A 7 4.93 7.48 10.97
CA ILE A 7 5.04 6.43 9.94
C ILE A 7 4.40 6.89 8.63
N ARG A 8 3.25 7.57 8.67
CA ARG A 8 2.61 8.15 7.47
C ARG A 8 3.48 9.19 6.78
N ARG A 9 4.16 10.06 7.55
CA ARG A 9 5.11 11.04 6.99
C ARG A 9 6.29 10.34 6.32
N ILE A 10 6.92 9.38 7.01
CA ILE A 10 8.02 8.59 6.44
C ILE A 10 7.58 7.89 5.16
N LYS A 11 6.41 7.23 5.17
CA LYS A 11 5.83 6.58 4.00
C LYS A 11 5.66 7.56 2.84
N ALA A 12 5.07 8.73 3.06
CA ALA A 12 4.86 9.73 2.02
C ALA A 12 6.18 10.22 1.39
N GLU A 13 7.23 10.38 2.19
CA GLU A 13 8.54 10.82 1.69
C GLU A 13 9.27 9.77 0.84
N VAL A 14 9.05 8.48 1.09
CA VAL A 14 9.74 7.39 0.37
C VAL A 14 8.87 6.72 -0.70
N GLU A 15 7.58 7.05 -0.75
CA GLU A 15 6.60 6.37 -1.59
C GLU A 15 6.99 6.41 -3.08
N ALA A 16 7.42 7.56 -3.58
CA ALA A 16 7.82 7.70 -4.97
C ALA A 16 8.99 6.79 -5.37
N GLU A 17 9.98 6.61 -4.48
CA GLU A 17 11.12 5.71 -4.76
C GLU A 17 10.72 4.24 -4.67
N LEU A 18 9.90 3.87 -3.68
CA LEU A 18 9.39 2.49 -3.56
C LEU A 18 8.53 2.09 -4.77
N LEU A 19 7.72 3.02 -5.31
CA LEU A 19 6.90 2.77 -6.49
C LEU A 19 7.72 2.59 -7.78
N LYS A 20 9.00 2.97 -7.80
CA LYS A 20 9.90 2.69 -8.95
C LYS A 20 10.44 1.26 -8.95
N LEU A 21 10.39 0.55 -7.81
CA LEU A 21 10.90 -0.81 -7.72
C LEU A 21 10.05 -1.76 -8.60
N PRO A 22 10.69 -2.64 -9.39
CA PRO A 22 9.96 -3.54 -10.28
C PRO A 22 8.92 -4.40 -9.55
N GLY A 23 7.68 -4.34 -10.01
CA GLY A 23 6.58 -5.15 -9.49
C GLY A 23 5.86 -4.59 -8.26
N VAL A 24 6.33 -3.46 -7.70
CA VAL A 24 5.58 -2.70 -6.69
C VAL A 24 4.36 -2.04 -7.33
N THR A 25 3.20 -2.23 -6.70
CA THR A 25 1.90 -1.73 -7.18
C THR A 25 1.25 -0.75 -6.22
N GLY A 26 1.78 -0.59 -5.02
CA GLY A 26 1.28 0.37 -4.04
C GLY A 26 2.08 0.40 -2.75
N VAL A 27 1.91 1.47 -1.98
CA VAL A 27 2.52 1.64 -0.66
C VAL A 27 1.45 2.12 0.32
N ASP A 28 1.42 1.52 1.51
CA ASP A 28 0.42 1.81 2.54
C ASP A 28 1.05 1.77 3.94
N VAL A 29 0.33 2.23 4.96
CA VAL A 29 0.69 2.05 6.37
C VAL A 29 -0.32 1.10 7.00
N GLY A 30 0.16 0.12 7.76
CA GLY A 30 -0.74 -0.73 8.54
C GLY A 30 -0.01 -1.81 9.29
N TYR A 31 -0.77 -2.74 9.84
CA TYR A 31 -0.20 -3.83 10.63
C TYR A 31 0.50 -4.84 9.72
N LYS A 32 1.68 -5.29 10.15
CA LYS A 32 2.44 -6.35 9.48
C LYS A 32 1.74 -7.70 9.61
N TYR A 33 1.86 -8.53 8.60
CA TYR A 33 1.38 -9.91 8.60
C TYR A 33 2.54 -10.90 8.62
N VAL A 34 2.44 -11.92 9.47
CA VAL A 34 3.42 -13.02 9.53
C VAL A 34 2.66 -14.34 9.43
N LYS A 35 3.03 -15.19 8.46
CA LYS A 35 2.34 -16.47 8.19
C LYS A 35 0.81 -16.31 8.07
N GLY A 36 0.38 -15.26 7.37
CA GLY A 36 -1.04 -14.94 7.17
C GLY A 36 -1.76 -14.31 8.38
N LYS A 37 -1.09 -14.15 9.53
CA LYS A 37 -1.68 -13.57 10.73
C LYS A 37 -1.29 -12.11 10.91
N LYS A 38 -2.28 -11.26 11.15
CA LYS A 38 -2.08 -9.86 11.53
C LYS A 38 -1.31 -9.79 12.86
N THR A 39 -0.32 -8.92 12.94
CA THR A 39 0.44 -8.64 14.16
C THR A 39 0.06 -7.28 14.77
N ASN A 40 0.61 -6.95 15.93
CA ASN A 40 0.45 -5.63 16.55
C ASN A 40 1.56 -4.64 16.12
N VAL A 41 2.37 -4.99 15.12
CA VAL A 41 3.48 -4.15 14.63
C VAL A 41 2.99 -3.32 13.46
N LEU A 42 3.02 -1.99 13.60
CA LEU A 42 2.82 -1.07 12.47
C LEU A 42 4.04 -1.07 11.55
N ALA A 43 3.79 -1.10 10.25
CA ALA A 43 4.78 -1.20 9.20
C ALA A 43 4.40 -0.34 7.99
N ILE A 44 5.41 -0.04 7.17
CA ILE A 44 5.19 0.41 5.79
C ILE A 44 4.93 -0.84 4.95
N ARG A 45 3.72 -0.96 4.43
CA ARG A 45 3.28 -2.09 3.62
C ARG A 45 3.57 -1.79 2.16
N VAL A 46 4.35 -2.65 1.51
CA VAL A 46 4.65 -2.55 0.09
C VAL A 46 3.87 -3.64 -0.62
N LEU A 47 2.97 -3.23 -1.51
CA LEU A 47 2.13 -4.15 -2.27
C LEU A 47 2.84 -4.50 -3.57
N VAL A 48 2.88 -5.78 -3.88
CA VAL A 48 3.48 -6.30 -5.11
C VAL A 48 2.46 -7.16 -5.86
N LYS A 49 2.60 -7.21 -7.18
CA LYS A 49 1.77 -8.09 -8.02
C LYS A 49 2.02 -9.57 -7.71
N GLU A 50 3.29 -9.93 -7.47
CA GLU A 50 3.77 -11.28 -7.21
C GLU A 50 5.04 -11.19 -6.35
N LYS A 51 5.20 -12.11 -5.40
CA LYS A 51 6.46 -12.30 -4.67
C LYS A 51 7.39 -13.22 -5.46
N LYS A 52 8.59 -12.73 -5.72
CA LYS A 52 9.66 -13.45 -6.39
C LYS A 52 11.00 -13.07 -5.78
N ASP A 53 12.01 -13.88 -6.04
CA ASP A 53 13.39 -13.51 -5.75
C ASP A 53 13.82 -12.39 -6.70
N VAL A 54 14.47 -11.37 -6.15
CA VAL A 54 14.96 -10.19 -6.88
C VAL A 54 16.39 -9.88 -6.45
N PRO A 55 17.19 -9.20 -7.28
CA PRO A 55 18.47 -8.64 -6.88
C PRO A 55 18.33 -7.74 -5.63
N GLU A 56 19.40 -7.62 -4.84
CA GLU A 56 19.37 -6.85 -3.60
C GLU A 56 19.04 -5.37 -3.85
N GLU A 57 19.49 -4.82 -4.97
CA GLU A 57 19.20 -3.45 -5.41
C GLU A 57 17.73 -3.20 -5.77
N GLU A 58 16.98 -4.25 -6.12
CA GLU A 58 15.54 -4.19 -6.42
C GLU A 58 14.67 -4.60 -5.22
N ALA A 59 15.30 -5.14 -4.17
CA ALA A 59 14.59 -5.63 -3.00
C ALA A 59 14.07 -4.48 -2.15
N VAL A 60 12.84 -4.65 -1.62
CA VAL A 60 12.30 -3.73 -0.61
C VAL A 60 13.15 -3.84 0.67
N PRO A 61 13.73 -2.72 1.17
CA PRO A 61 14.49 -2.75 2.42
C PRO A 61 13.65 -3.28 3.57
N ARG A 62 14.24 -4.09 4.46
CA ARG A 62 13.51 -4.67 5.62
C ARG A 62 13.01 -3.63 6.61
N GLU A 63 13.63 -2.44 6.60
CA GLU A 63 13.30 -1.31 7.44
C GLU A 63 13.60 0.00 6.71
N ILE A 64 12.79 1.02 6.94
CA ILE A 64 12.98 2.37 6.43
C ILE A 64 12.93 3.33 7.61
N ARG A 65 14.06 3.95 7.94
CA ARG A 65 14.20 4.94 9.03
C ARG A 65 13.61 4.47 10.38
N GLY A 66 13.88 3.24 10.80
CA GLY A 66 13.33 2.69 12.04
C GLY A 66 11.94 2.06 11.92
N VAL A 67 11.31 2.08 10.74
CA VAL A 67 9.98 1.48 10.51
C VAL A 67 10.12 0.18 9.74
N PRO A 68 9.64 -0.96 10.26
CA PRO A 68 9.70 -2.22 9.53
C PRO A 68 8.85 -2.15 8.27
N THR A 69 9.28 -2.84 7.21
CA THR A 69 8.47 -3.03 6.01
C THR A 69 7.74 -4.37 6.03
N ASP A 70 6.65 -4.46 5.27
CA ASP A 70 5.91 -5.70 5.03
C ASP A 70 5.56 -5.82 3.54
N VAL A 71 6.09 -6.83 2.87
CA VAL A 71 5.83 -7.07 1.45
C VAL A 71 4.60 -7.97 1.32
N ILE A 72 3.56 -7.46 0.68
CA ILE A 72 2.26 -8.12 0.55
C ILE A 72 1.96 -8.35 -0.93
N GLU A 73 1.73 -9.60 -1.29
CA GLU A 73 1.23 -9.93 -2.63
C GLU A 73 -0.28 -9.68 -2.68
N ARG A 74 -0.72 -8.82 -3.60
CA ARG A 74 -2.14 -8.55 -3.85
C ARG A 74 -2.42 -8.29 -5.32
N ARG A 75 -3.52 -8.85 -5.81
CA ARG A 75 -4.15 -8.48 -7.07
C ARG A 75 -5.31 -7.53 -6.77
N PHE A 76 -5.24 -6.32 -7.32
CA PHE A 76 -6.33 -5.37 -7.26
C PHE A 76 -7.22 -5.54 -8.50
N VAL A 77 -8.53 -5.52 -8.30
CA VAL A 77 -9.51 -5.38 -9.38
C VAL A 77 -10.16 -4.02 -9.22
N LEU A 78 -10.25 -3.26 -10.32
CA LEU A 78 -11.01 -2.01 -10.32
C LEU A 78 -12.45 -2.34 -9.98
N HIS A 79 -12.95 -1.79 -8.87
CA HIS A 79 -14.38 -1.82 -8.61
C HIS A 79 -15.01 -0.80 -9.57
N SER A 80 -15.83 -1.28 -10.53
CA SER A 80 -16.60 -0.39 -11.39
C SER A 80 -17.59 0.35 -10.51
N GLY A 81 -17.27 1.61 -10.17
CA GLY A 81 -18.21 2.47 -9.46
C GLY A 81 -19.46 2.60 -10.33
N GLN A 82 -20.57 1.98 -9.91
CA GLN A 82 -21.87 2.34 -10.45
C GLN A 82 -22.11 3.79 -10.04
N THR A 83 -21.94 4.71 -10.98
CA THR A 83 -22.52 6.04 -10.88
C THR A 83 -24.01 5.87 -11.07
N ASP A 84 -24.75 5.79 -9.97
CA ASP A 84 -26.20 5.92 -9.98
C ASP A 84 -26.53 7.33 -10.46
N ALA A 85 -26.63 7.51 -11.78
CA ALA A 85 -27.21 8.69 -12.38
C ALA A 85 -28.72 8.68 -12.06
N ARG A 86 -29.07 9.14 -10.87
CA ARG A 86 -30.46 9.55 -10.57
C ARG A 86 -30.72 10.80 -11.39
N GLY A 87 -31.39 10.61 -12.52
CA GLY A 87 -31.96 11.69 -13.31
C GLY A 87 -32.99 12.45 -12.47
N ASP A 88 -32.62 13.65 -12.05
CA ASP A 88 -33.58 14.70 -11.72
C ASP A 88 -34.15 15.21 -13.04
N ASN A 89 -35.44 14.96 -13.26
CA ASN A 89 -36.20 15.46 -14.39
C ASN A 89 -37.25 16.45 -13.84
N SER A 90 -36.78 17.59 -13.33
CA SER A 90 -37.64 18.72 -13.03
C SER A 90 -38.03 19.46 -14.32
N THR A 91 -39.07 18.98 -15.00
CA THR A 91 -39.80 19.80 -15.99
C THR A 91 -40.93 20.50 -15.27
N SER A 92 -40.75 21.80 -15.07
CA SER A 92 -41.83 22.74 -14.75
C SER A 92 -42.87 22.76 -15.87
N ALA A 93 -44.14 22.58 -15.51
CA ALA A 93 -45.31 23.13 -16.21
C ALA A 93 -46.48 23.20 -15.22
#